data_AF-A0A813QEC4-F1
#
_entry.id   AF-A0A813QEC4-F1
#
_cell.length_a   1.000
_cell.length_b   1.000
_cell.length_c   1.000
_cell.angle_alpha   90.00
_cell.angle_beta   90.00
_cell.angle_gamma   90.00
#
_symmetry.space_group_name_H-M   'P 1'
#
loop_
_entity.id
_entity.type
_entity.pdbx_description
1 polymer ?
#
loop_
_entity_poly.entity_id
_entity_poly.type
_entity_poly.pdbx_seq_one_letter_code
_entity_poly.pdbx_strand_id
1 'polypeptide(L)'
;MTSQKIICILFIFFFSASLFDLSESLKCYKCDSVFQSDCSDPFRRNPNYLERCDGGKCFKSNVEGRVQRGCSFICNPASELSCCISDGCNSSNSFNTNIFFNLMGLITILVLIKFF
;
A
#
# COMPACT_ATOMS: atom_id res chain seq x y z
N MET A 1 35.04 0.33 -18.77
CA MET A 1 35.23 0.79 -17.37
C MET A 1 34.15 1.77 -16.86
N THR A 2 33.19 2.18 -17.69
CA THR A 2 32.11 3.14 -17.33
C THR A 2 30.82 2.47 -16.84
N SER A 3 30.40 1.35 -17.44
CA SER A 3 29.14 0.66 -17.05
C SER A 3 29.12 0.15 -15.60
N GLN A 4 30.24 -0.39 -15.11
CA GLN A 4 30.28 -0.99 -13.77
C GLN A 4 30.12 0.05 -12.65
N LYS A 5 30.64 1.27 -12.86
CA LYS A 5 30.46 2.39 -11.92
C LYS A 5 29.02 2.89 -11.91
N ILE A 6 28.36 2.94 -13.07
CA ILE A 6 26.95 3.35 -13.19
C ILE A 6 26.05 2.33 -12.49
N ILE A 7 26.30 1.02 -12.68
CA ILE A 7 25.55 -0.05 -12.03
C ILE A 7 25.68 0.04 -10.50
N CYS A 8 26.89 0.28 -9.98
CA CYS A 8 27.09 0.45 -8.54
C CYS A 8 26.35 1.67 -7.99
N ILE A 9 26.34 2.80 -8.71
CA ILE A 9 25.61 4.02 -8.28
C ILE A 9 24.10 3.76 -8.25
N LEU A 10 23.55 3.09 -9.27
CA LEU A 10 22.14 2.73 -9.32
C LEU A 10 21.76 1.77 -8.19
N PHE A 11 22.62 0.79 -7.88
CA PHE A 11 22.42 -0.13 -6.77
C PHE A 11 22.41 0.58 -5.42
N ILE A 12 23.33 1.53 -5.21
CA ILE A 12 23.39 2.33 -3.97
C ILE A 12 22.14 3.21 -3.85
N PHE A 13 21.69 3.84 -4.96
CA PHE A 13 20.48 4.65 -4.95
C PHE A 13 19.23 3.82 -4.63
N PHE A 14 19.11 2.63 -5.24
CA PHE A 14 17.99 1.71 -4.99
C PHE A 14 17.99 1.17 -3.55
N PHE A 15 19.18 0.82 -3.02
CA PHE A 15 19.34 0.34 -1.65
C PHE A 15 19.07 1.46 -0.63
N SER A 16 19.47 2.70 -0.93
CA SER A 16 19.15 3.85 -0.10
C SER A 16 17.65 4.18 -0.13
N ALA A 17 16.99 4.10 -1.28
CA ALA A 17 15.54 4.30 -1.38
C ALA A 17 14.74 3.25 -0.56
N SER A 18 15.23 2.00 -0.47
CA SER A 18 14.63 0.99 0.40
C SER A 18 14.87 1.19 1.89
N LEU A 19 15.86 2.00 2.28
CA LEU A 19 16.15 2.34 3.69
C LEU A 19 15.43 3.62 4.15
N PHE A 20 14.85 4.37 3.20
CA PHE A 20 14.13 5.62 3.44
C PHE A 20 12.62 5.43 3.63
N ASP A 21 12.16 4.28 4.12
CA ASP A 21 10.86 4.18 4.80
C ASP A 21 10.98 4.83 6.20
N LEU A 22 11.32 6.13 6.20
CA LEU A 22 11.18 7.00 7.35
C LEU A 22 9.69 7.06 7.65
N SER A 23 9.35 6.59 8.84
CA SER A 23 8.06 6.63 9.54
C SER A 23 7.30 7.96 9.37
N GLU A 24 6.80 8.27 8.18
CA GLU A 24 5.67 9.17 8.03
C GLU A 24 4.47 8.46 8.64
N SER A 25 3.73 9.16 9.49
CA SER A 25 2.52 8.62 10.10
C SER A 25 1.57 8.20 8.98
N LEU A 26 1.40 6.89 8.80
CA LEU A 26 0.50 6.29 7.81
C LEU A 26 -0.89 6.92 7.94
N LYS A 27 -1.52 7.33 6.86
CA LYS A 27 -2.90 7.84 6.89
C LYS A 27 -3.86 6.80 6.34
N CYS A 28 -4.87 6.43 7.11
CA CYS A 28 -5.88 5.47 6.68
C CYS A 28 -7.28 6.09 6.71
N TYR A 29 -8.17 5.62 5.84
CA TYR A 29 -9.57 6.00 5.95
C TYR A 29 -10.18 5.32 7.18
N LYS A 30 -10.98 6.07 7.93
CA LYS A 30 -11.75 5.60 9.08
C LYS A 30 -13.23 5.77 8.86
N CYS A 31 -13.95 4.67 8.98
CA CYS A 31 -15.40 4.66 9.03
C CYS A 31 -15.88 3.38 9.72
N ASP A 32 -17.08 3.45 10.27
CA ASP A 32 -17.76 2.33 10.89
C ASP A 32 -19.26 2.53 10.64
N SER A 33 -19.84 1.69 9.79
CA SER A 33 -21.27 1.80 9.46
C SER A 33 -21.88 0.44 9.17
N VAL A 34 -23.12 0.27 9.60
CA VAL A 34 -24.01 -0.82 9.19
C VAL A 34 -24.70 -0.52 7.84
N PHE A 35 -24.66 0.74 7.40
CA PHE A 35 -25.17 1.14 6.11
C PHE A 35 -24.04 1.09 5.09
N GLN A 36 -24.17 0.17 4.13
CA GLN A 36 -23.16 -0.01 3.08
C GLN A 36 -22.87 1.27 2.29
N SER A 37 -23.85 2.19 2.18
CA SER A 37 -23.67 3.47 1.48
C SER A 37 -22.54 4.35 2.02
N ASP A 38 -22.18 4.19 3.30
CA ASP A 38 -21.33 5.16 3.99
C ASP A 38 -19.87 4.69 4.06
N CYS A 39 -19.66 3.38 4.15
CA CYS A 39 -18.35 2.78 4.41
C CYS A 39 -17.99 1.64 3.45
N SER A 40 -18.95 1.08 2.69
CA SER A 40 -18.66 0.06 1.68
C SER A 40 -18.13 0.64 0.38
N ASP A 41 -17.75 -0.26 -0.52
CA ASP A 41 -17.42 0.13 -1.88
C ASP A 41 -18.69 0.32 -2.73
N PRO A 42 -18.67 1.25 -3.70
CA PRO A 42 -17.58 2.18 -4.01
C PRO A 42 -17.40 3.26 -2.92
N PHE A 43 -16.20 3.33 -2.35
CA PHE A 43 -15.94 4.17 -1.19
C PHE A 43 -15.78 5.63 -1.61
N ARG A 44 -16.63 6.51 -1.05
CA ARG A 44 -16.50 7.96 -1.27
C ARG A 44 -15.29 8.48 -0.51
N ARG A 45 -14.18 8.62 -1.23
CA ARG A 45 -12.94 9.23 -0.72
C ARG A 45 -13.21 10.66 -0.27
N ASN A 46 -13.39 10.82 1.03
CA ASN A 46 -13.51 12.13 1.69
C ASN A 46 -12.25 12.35 2.53
N PRO A 47 -11.51 13.45 2.31
CA PRO A 47 -10.35 13.82 3.13
C PRO A 47 -10.66 13.87 4.63
N ASN A 48 -11.90 14.17 5.00
CA ASN A 48 -12.33 14.22 6.41
C ASN A 48 -12.33 12.85 7.10
N TYR A 49 -12.30 11.76 6.33
CA TYR A 49 -12.21 10.40 6.85
C TYR A 49 -10.77 9.88 6.93
N LEU A 50 -9.77 10.64 6.46
CA LEU A 50 -8.37 10.25 6.59
C LEU A 50 -7.87 10.62 7.99
N GLU A 51 -7.45 9.62 8.75
CA GLU A 51 -6.82 9.78 10.06
C GLU A 51 -5.37 9.30 10.01
N ARG A 52 -4.49 9.99 10.75
CA ARG A 52 -3.11 9.51 10.97
C ARG A 52 -3.14 8.33 11.93
N CYS A 53 -2.40 7.29 11.57
CA CYS A 53 -2.08 6.16 12.42
C CYS A 53 -0.73 6.40 13.08
N ASP A 54 -0.64 6.11 14.39
CA ASP A 54 0.61 6.10 15.14
C ASP A 54 1.47 4.84 14.87
N GLY A 55 1.32 4.26 13.67
CA GLY A 55 1.91 3.00 13.22
C GLY A 55 0.89 1.95 12.79
N GLY A 56 1.40 0.77 12.37
CA GLY A 56 0.57 -0.37 11.98
C GLY A 56 0.23 -0.41 10.49
N LYS A 57 -0.97 -0.90 10.16
CA LYS A 57 -1.48 -1.08 8.79
C LYS A 57 -2.88 -0.48 8.67
N CYS A 58 -3.26 -0.08 7.46
CA CYS A 58 -4.66 0.20 7.18
C CYS A 58 -5.42 -1.11 7.07
N PHE A 59 -6.61 -1.16 7.64
CA PHE A 59 -7.52 -2.28 7.49
C PHE A 59 -8.86 -1.85 6.89
N LYS A 60 -9.54 -2.83 6.33
CA LYS A 60 -10.93 -2.77 5.90
C LYS A 60 -11.58 -4.12 6.16
N SER A 61 -12.68 -4.12 6.90
CA SER A 61 -13.48 -5.31 7.16
C SER A 61 -14.93 -5.16 6.74
N ASN A 62 -15.56 -6.29 6.43
CA ASN A 62 -17.00 -6.39 6.20
C ASN A 62 -17.50 -7.66 6.88
N VAL A 63 -18.00 -7.51 8.10
CA VAL A 63 -18.48 -8.61 8.94
C VAL A 63 -19.99 -8.43 9.11
N GLU A 64 -20.77 -9.42 8.68
CA GLU A 64 -22.23 -9.44 8.85
C GLU A 64 -22.94 -8.16 8.32
N GLY A 65 -22.41 -7.55 7.25
CA GLY A 65 -22.98 -6.33 6.64
C GLY A 65 -22.56 -5.02 7.32
N ARG A 66 -21.77 -5.09 8.41
CA ARG A 66 -21.10 -3.93 9.00
C ARG A 66 -19.73 -3.76 8.36
N VAL A 67 -19.49 -2.58 7.79
CA VAL A 67 -18.21 -2.26 7.16
C VAL A 67 -17.42 -1.31 8.03
N GLN A 68 -16.15 -1.63 8.22
CA GLN A 68 -15.22 -0.84 9.02
C GLN A 68 -13.92 -0.60 8.27
N ARG A 69 -13.33 0.57 8.47
CA ARG A 69 -12.02 0.95 7.96
C ARG A 69 -11.25 1.66 9.08
N GLY A 70 -9.94 1.48 9.14
CA GLY A 70 -9.12 2.19 10.12
C GLY A 70 -7.67 1.75 10.15
N CYS A 71 -7.01 2.05 11.27
CA CYS A 71 -5.63 1.68 11.58
C CYS A 71 -5.60 0.49 12.55
N SER A 72 -4.75 -0.51 12.30
CA SER A 72 -4.51 -1.58 13.27
C SER A 72 -3.06 -2.08 13.20
N PHE A 73 -2.46 -2.33 14.36
CA PHE A 73 -1.18 -3.05 14.47
C PHE A 73 -1.34 -4.55 14.19
N ILE A 74 -2.52 -5.08 14.49
CA ILE A 74 -2.88 -6.49 14.31
C ILE A 74 -3.84 -6.55 13.13
N CYS A 75 -3.29 -6.78 11.94
CA CYS A 75 -4.07 -6.95 10.72
C CYS A 75 -3.57 -8.17 9.96
N ASN A 76 -4.31 -9.28 10.12
CA ASN A 76 -4.08 -10.54 9.44
C ASN A 76 -5.20 -10.74 8.41
N PRO A 77 -4.89 -10.85 7.11
CA PRO A 77 -5.92 -11.00 6.10
C PRO A 77 -6.74 -12.27 6.33
N ALA A 78 -8.07 -12.13 6.30
CA ALA A 78 -9.05 -13.19 6.40
C ALA A 78 -10.16 -12.94 5.37
N SER A 79 -11.14 -13.85 5.24
CA SER A 79 -12.23 -13.71 4.25
C SER A 79 -12.96 -12.37 4.33
N GLU A 80 -13.05 -11.79 5.53
CA GLU A 80 -13.79 -10.56 5.82
C GLU A 80 -12.88 -9.39 6.23
N LEU A 81 -11.54 -9.54 6.19
CA LEU A 81 -10.57 -8.53 6.60
C LEU A 81 -9.45 -8.39 5.57
N SER A 82 -9.25 -7.18 5.06
CA SER A 82 -8.17 -6.81 4.14
C SER A 82 -7.24 -5.78 4.78
N CYS A 83 -5.95 -5.88 4.45
CA CYS A 83 -4.87 -5.10 5.07
C CYS A 83 -3.94 -4.51 4.00
N CYS A 84 -3.42 -3.31 4.21
CA CYS A 84 -2.44 -2.70 3.32
C CYS A 84 -1.57 -1.65 4.04
N ILE A 85 -0.42 -1.32 3.45
CA ILE A 85 0.62 -0.47 4.05
C ILE A 85 0.95 0.65 3.06
N SER A 86 0.02 1.60 2.91
CA SER A 86 0.19 2.81 2.10
C SER A 86 -0.94 3.80 2.42
N ASP A 87 -0.69 5.10 2.27
CA ASP A 87 -1.67 6.13 2.56
C ASP A 87 -2.97 5.93 1.78
N GLY A 88 -4.09 5.89 2.51
CA GLY A 88 -5.43 5.74 1.98
C GLY A 88 -5.65 4.41 1.22
N CYS A 89 -4.76 3.43 1.38
CA CYS A 89 -4.81 2.19 0.61
C CYS A 89 -6.09 1.39 0.88
N ASN A 90 -6.64 1.52 2.08
CA ASN A 90 -7.92 0.92 2.46
C ASN A 90 -9.13 1.63 1.86
N SER A 91 -8.98 2.49 0.84
CA SER A 91 -10.09 3.00 0.02
C SER A 91 -10.46 2.09 -1.15
N SER A 92 -9.55 1.23 -1.61
CA SER A 92 -9.75 0.45 -2.83
C SER A 92 -10.49 -0.87 -2.58
N ASN A 93 -11.06 -1.44 -3.65
CA ASN A 93 -11.82 -2.69 -3.60
C ASN A 93 -10.92 -3.94 -3.51
N SER A 94 -9.63 -3.83 -3.87
CA SER A 94 -8.65 -4.91 -3.82
C SER A 94 -7.28 -4.39 -4.26
N PHE A 95 -6.37 -4.23 -3.31
CA PHE A 95 -4.97 -3.88 -3.61
C PHE A 95 -4.23 -5.13 -4.09
N ASN A 96 -4.08 -5.31 -5.39
CA ASN A 96 -3.13 -6.28 -5.93
C ASN A 96 -1.75 -5.60 -6.06
N THR A 97 -1.13 -5.26 -4.93
CA THR A 97 0.22 -4.67 -4.85
C THR A 97 1.26 -5.51 -5.61
N ASN A 98 1.03 -6.82 -5.74
CA ASN A 98 1.90 -7.71 -6.48
C ASN A 98 2.07 -7.33 -7.95
N ILE A 99 1.06 -6.74 -8.62
CA ILE A 99 1.18 -6.37 -10.04
C ILE A 99 2.25 -5.29 -10.26
N PHE A 100 2.34 -4.30 -9.36
CA PHE A 100 3.26 -3.18 -9.54
C PHE A 100 4.73 -3.61 -9.35
N PHE A 101 5.01 -4.45 -8.35
CA PHE A 101 6.35 -5.01 -8.13
C PHE A 101 6.78 -5.94 -9.26
N ASN A 102 5.87 -6.79 -9.76
CA ASN A 102 6.17 -7.67 -10.89
C ASN A 102 6.44 -6.87 -12.18
N LEU A 103 5.66 -5.82 -12.46
CA LEU A 103 5.90 -4.94 -13.61
C LEU A 103 7.24 -4.21 -13.53
N MET A 104 7.61 -3.69 -12.36
CA MET A 104 8.90 -3.02 -12.17
C MET A 104 10.08 -3.98 -12.29
N GLY A 105 9.97 -5.19 -11.74
CA GLY A 105 10.96 -6.25 -11.93
C GLY A 105 11.15 -6.62 -13.40
N LEU A 106 10.05 -6.75 -14.14
CA LEU A 106 10.08 -7.11 -15.56
C LEU A 106 10.71 -5.99 -16.42
N ILE A 107 10.38 -4.73 -16.14
CA ILE A 107 11.01 -3.57 -16.79
C ILE A 107 12.51 -3.54 -16.53
N THR A 108 12.93 -3.82 -15.28
CA THR A 108 14.35 -3.84 -14.91
C THR A 108 15.11 -4.94 -15.66
N ILE A 109 14.54 -6.14 -15.76
CA ILE A 109 15.10 -7.26 -16.54
C ILE A 109 15.20 -6.90 -18.03
N LEU A 110 14.15 -6.31 -18.61
CA LEU A 110 14.15 -5.91 -20.02
C LEU A 110 15.19 -4.84 -20.32
N VAL A 111 15.40 -3.88 -19.42
CA VAL A 111 16.48 -2.89 -19.54
C VAL A 111 17.83 -3.58 -19.49
N LEU A 112 18.06 -4.48 -18.53
CA LEU A 112 19.34 -5.20 -18.40
C LEU A 112 19.65 -6.07 -19.63
N ILE A 113 18.65 -6.77 -20.19
CA ILE A 113 18.82 -7.57 -21.42
C ILE A 113 19.20 -6.70 -22.62
N LYS A 114 18.70 -5.46 -22.71
CA LYS A 114 19.00 -4.57 -23.84
C LYS A 114 20.41 -3.96 -23.78
N PHE A 115 21.06 -4.02 -22.62
CA PHE A 115 22.40 -3.47 -22.38
C PHE A 115 23.52 -4.54 -22.41
N PHE A 116 23.16 -5.83 -22.50
CA PHE A 116 24.07 -6.95 -22.76
C PHE A 116 23.92 -7.43 -24.21
#